data_AF-A0A7Y4U4W9-F1
#
_entry.id   AF-A0A7Y4U4W9-F1
#
_cell.length_a   1.000
_cell.length_b   1.000
_cell.length_c   1.000
_cell.angle_alpha   90.00
_cell.angle_beta   90.00
_cell.angle_gamma   90.00
#
_symmetry.space_group_name_H-M   'P 1'
#
loop_
_entity.id
_entity.type
_entity.pdbx_description
1 polymer ?
#
loop_
_entity_poly.entity_id
_entity_poly.type
_entity_poly.pdbx_seq_one_letter_code
_entity_poly.pdbx_strand_id
1 'polypeptide(L)'
;MRIEIYPKPDGMQHINLMFCHEEPEPEDIWVRECMEGFRVPPKRILAWERDGKPYQVLQYGQCVLGDVMFYIEKHKGIVEKIRCVCGVELAQASLSRPVFNEFVSQLALEFQKEARFIVDGSGVLGIDVDEEKLRARIAEKLGEIQEMRST
;
A
#
# COMPACT_ATOMS: atom_id res chain seq x y z
N MET A 1 -0.19 4.42 -4.34
CA MET A 1 -0.54 3.87 -5.65
C MET A 1 -1.91 4.39 -6.05
N ARG A 2 -2.11 4.70 -7.33
CA ARG A 2 -3.45 4.99 -7.88
C ARG A 2 -3.95 3.78 -8.67
N ILE A 3 -5.24 3.48 -8.54
CA ILE A 3 -5.91 2.45 -9.33
C ILE A 3 -6.96 3.11 -10.20
N GLU A 4 -6.89 2.90 -11.51
CA GLU A 4 -7.92 3.36 -12.45
C GLU A 4 -8.56 2.16 -13.15
N ILE A 5 -9.90 2.13 -13.18
CA ILE A 5 -10.69 1.08 -13.82
C ILE A 5 -11.40 1.65 -15.04
N TYR A 6 -11.19 1.00 -16.19
CA TYR A 6 -11.74 1.43 -17.47
C TYR A 6 -12.66 0.35 -18.04
N PRO A 7 -13.98 0.60 -18.11
CA PRO A 7 -14.91 -0.34 -18.74
C PRO A 7 -14.71 -0.39 -20.25
N LYS A 8 -15.02 -1.54 -20.84
CA LYS A 8 -15.04 -1.75 -22.29
C LYS A 8 -16.45 -2.05 -22.79
N PRO A 9 -16.70 -1.83 -24.10
CA PRO A 9 -17.98 -2.18 -24.73
C PRO A 9 -18.35 -3.66 -24.65
N ASP A 10 -17.36 -4.56 -24.50
CA ASP A 10 -17.55 -6.01 -24.42
C ASP A 10 -17.91 -6.51 -23.00
N GLY A 11 -18.17 -5.60 -22.06
CA GLY A 11 -18.49 -5.92 -20.66
C GLY A 11 -17.27 -6.26 -19.80
N MET A 12 -16.06 -6.26 -20.37
CA MET A 12 -14.83 -6.41 -19.59
C MET A 12 -14.29 -5.06 -19.09
N GLN A 13 -13.34 -5.10 -18.15
CA GLN A 13 -12.66 -3.91 -17.67
C GLN A 13 -11.13 -4.05 -17.77
N HIS A 14 -10.47 -2.92 -17.99
CA HIS A 14 -9.04 -2.77 -17.76
C HIS A 14 -8.79 -2.17 -16.39
N ILE A 15 -7.80 -2.69 -15.69
CA ILE A 15 -7.32 -2.16 -14.42
C ILE A 15 -5.90 -1.67 -14.64
N ASN A 16 -5.66 -0.40 -14.30
CA ASN A 16 -4.36 0.22 -14.35
C ASN A 16 -3.86 0.42 -12.92
N LEU A 17 -2.79 -0.28 -12.55
CA LEU A 17 -2.04 -0.03 -11.32
C LEU A 17 -0.97 1.01 -11.62
N MET A 18 -1.05 2.17 -10.97
CA MET A 18 -0.23 3.32 -11.28
C MET A 18 0.66 3.69 -10.10
N PHE A 19 1.96 3.74 -10.34
CA PHE A 19 2.97 4.01 -9.34
C PHE A 19 3.75 5.26 -9.68
N CYS A 20 3.80 6.21 -8.75
CA CYS A 20 4.58 7.44 -8.90
C CYS A 20 5.97 7.21 -8.32
N HIS A 21 7.02 7.43 -9.12
CA HIS A 21 8.40 7.25 -8.64
C HIS A 21 8.86 8.38 -7.71
N GLU A 22 8.33 9.58 -7.90
CA GLU A 22 8.72 10.77 -7.13
C GLU A 22 8.02 10.83 -5.77
N GLU A 23 6.80 10.31 -5.70
CA GLU A 23 6.00 10.24 -4.48
C GLU A 23 5.39 8.83 -4.32
N PRO A 24 6.22 7.83 -3.94
CA PRO A 24 5.71 6.50 -3.67
C PRO A 24 4.78 6.54 -2.45
N GLU A 25 3.64 5.88 -2.54
CA GLU A 25 2.75 5.68 -1.38
C GLU A 25 3.18 4.44 -0.59
N PRO A 26 2.77 4.29 0.69
CA PRO A 26 3.25 3.19 1.53
C PRO A 26 2.95 1.79 1.00
N GLU A 27 1.85 1.61 0.26
CA GLU A 27 1.50 0.31 -0.32
C GLU A 27 2.33 -0.03 -1.57
N ASP A 28 3.03 0.93 -2.17
CA ASP A 28 3.68 0.76 -3.48
C ASP A 28 4.69 -0.38 -3.48
N ILE A 29 5.49 -0.52 -2.41
CA ILE A 29 6.54 -1.57 -2.30
C ILE A 29 5.89 -2.95 -2.34
N TRP A 30 4.95 -3.22 -1.43
CA TRP A 30 4.29 -4.52 -1.33
C TRP A 30 3.51 -4.85 -2.60
N VAL A 31 2.80 -3.87 -3.20
CA VAL A 31 2.03 -4.14 -4.43
C VAL A 31 2.98 -4.46 -5.59
N ARG A 32 4.12 -3.77 -5.71
CA ARG A 32 5.12 -4.10 -6.72
C ARG A 32 5.67 -5.51 -6.55
N GLU A 33 6.08 -5.89 -5.33
CA GLU A 33 6.54 -7.25 -5.03
C GLU A 33 5.46 -8.30 -5.32
N CYS A 34 4.21 -8.00 -4.96
CA CYS A 34 3.06 -8.85 -5.26
C CYS A 34 2.92 -9.07 -6.78
N MET A 35 3.11 -8.01 -7.58
CA MET A 35 3.00 -8.05 -9.04
C MET A 35 4.19 -8.68 -9.74
N GLU A 36 5.40 -8.54 -9.19
CA GLU A 36 6.58 -9.25 -9.69
C GLU A 36 6.47 -10.77 -9.51
N GLY A 37 5.88 -11.21 -8.38
CA GLY A 37 5.60 -12.63 -8.12
C GLY A 37 4.33 -13.15 -8.82
N PHE A 38 3.58 -12.29 -9.50
CA PHE A 38 2.30 -12.68 -10.08
C PHE A 38 2.48 -13.43 -11.41
N ARG A 39 1.81 -14.58 -11.53
CA ARG A 39 1.98 -15.52 -12.66
C ARG A 39 1.61 -14.94 -14.03
N VAL A 40 0.77 -13.91 -14.07
CA VAL A 40 0.33 -13.29 -15.33
C VAL A 40 1.00 -11.93 -15.44
N PRO A 41 1.83 -11.67 -16.46
CA PRO A 41 2.44 -10.36 -16.64
C PRO A 41 1.39 -9.32 -17.04
N PRO A 42 1.70 -8.02 -16.89
CA PRO A 42 0.82 -6.96 -17.37
C PRO A 42 0.65 -7.05 -18.88
N LYS A 43 -0.55 -6.77 -19.37
CA LYS A 43 -0.84 -6.68 -20.81
C LYS A 43 0.01 -5.58 -21.45
N ARG A 44 0.22 -4.47 -20.74
CA ARG A 44 1.05 -3.35 -21.15
C ARG A 44 1.73 -2.72 -19.93
N ILE A 45 2.96 -2.27 -20.14
CA ILE A 45 3.66 -1.34 -19.25
C ILE A 45 3.70 0.00 -19.99
N LEU A 46 3.14 1.03 -19.37
CA LEU A 46 3.01 2.36 -19.97
C LEU A 46 3.65 3.40 -19.05
N ALA A 47 4.04 4.54 -19.61
CA ALA A 47 4.44 5.72 -18.87
C ALA A 47 3.40 6.81 -19.11
N TRP A 48 2.73 7.26 -18.04
CA TRP A 48 1.68 8.28 -18.09
C TRP A 48 2.04 9.46 -17.20
N GLU A 49 1.49 10.63 -17.55
CA GLU A 49 1.47 11.78 -16.66
C GLU A 49 0.07 11.93 -16.04
N ARG A 50 0.01 12.21 -14.75
CA ARG A 50 -1.19 12.63 -14.03
C ARG A 50 -0.83 13.74 -13.08
N ASP A 51 -1.59 14.82 -13.11
CA ASP A 51 -1.41 15.95 -12.19
C ASP A 51 0.04 16.48 -12.18
N GLY A 52 0.68 16.51 -13.35
CA GLY A 52 2.07 16.94 -13.56
C GLY A 52 3.14 15.94 -13.08
N LYS A 53 2.75 14.73 -12.65
CA LYS A 53 3.66 13.71 -12.12
C LYS A 53 3.79 12.51 -13.05
N PRO A 54 5.00 11.94 -13.21
CA PRO A 54 5.19 10.74 -13.99
C PRO A 54 4.76 9.49 -13.20
N TYR A 55 4.05 8.60 -13.89
CA TYR A 55 3.60 7.31 -13.39
C TYR A 55 4.06 6.18 -14.31
N GLN A 56 4.57 5.11 -13.70
CA GLN A 56 4.63 3.81 -14.35
C GLN A 56 3.27 3.14 -14.17
N VAL A 57 2.71 2.64 -15.28
CA VAL A 57 1.38 2.05 -15.31
C VAL A 57 1.45 0.60 -15.76
N LEU A 58 1.00 -0.30 -14.90
CA LEU A 58 0.82 -1.72 -15.21
C LEU A 58 -0.65 -1.96 -15.56
N GLN A 59 -0.93 -2.26 -16.83
CA GLN A 59 -2.30 -2.49 -17.31
C GLN A 59 -2.63 -3.98 -17.36
N TYR A 60 -3.74 -4.36 -16.74
CA TYR A 60 -4.28 -5.71 -16.72
C TYR A 60 -5.73 -5.77 -17.20
N GLY A 61 -6.21 -6.97 -17.48
CA GLY A 61 -7.65 -7.25 -17.57
C GLY A 61 -8.21 -7.55 -16.18
N GLN A 62 -9.45 -7.16 -15.90
CA GLN A 62 -10.10 -7.42 -14.60
C GLN A 62 -10.10 -8.91 -14.22
N CYS A 63 -10.34 -9.81 -15.18
CA CYS A 63 -10.32 -11.26 -14.95
C CYS A 63 -8.97 -11.79 -14.48
N VAL A 64 -7.88 -11.06 -14.72
CA VAL A 64 -6.53 -11.43 -14.32
C VAL A 64 -6.24 -11.00 -12.89
N LEU A 65 -6.74 -9.83 -12.46
CA LEU A 65 -6.43 -9.25 -11.17
C LEU A 65 -7.50 -9.46 -10.08
N GLY A 66 -8.64 -10.12 -10.37
CA GLY A 66 -9.74 -10.27 -9.41
C GLY A 66 -9.30 -10.65 -7.98
N ASP A 67 -8.57 -11.77 -7.86
CA ASP A 67 -8.08 -12.23 -6.55
C ASP A 67 -6.98 -11.33 -5.98
N VAL A 68 -6.11 -10.80 -6.84
CA VAL A 68 -5.02 -9.89 -6.44
C VAL A 68 -5.57 -8.61 -5.83
N MET A 69 -6.60 -8.04 -6.43
CA MET A 69 -7.22 -6.80 -5.97
C MET A 69 -7.68 -6.94 -4.52
N PHE A 70 -8.20 -8.09 -4.14
CA PHE A 70 -8.55 -8.35 -2.74
C PHE A 70 -7.34 -8.29 -1.80
N TYR A 71 -6.18 -8.83 -2.19
CA TYR A 71 -4.96 -8.74 -1.38
C TYR A 71 -4.38 -7.32 -1.36
N ILE A 72 -4.48 -6.57 -2.46
CA ILE A 72 -4.11 -5.15 -2.52
C ILE A 72 -4.95 -4.35 -1.53
N GLU A 73 -6.28 -4.52 -1.55
CA GLU A 73 -7.18 -3.81 -0.63
C GLU A 73 -6.92 -4.19 0.83
N LYS A 74 -6.62 -5.47 1.11
CA LYS A 74 -6.17 -5.92 2.44
C LYS A 74 -4.91 -5.18 2.91
N HIS A 75 -3.90 -5.08 2.05
CA HIS A 75 -2.64 -4.42 2.41
C HIS A 75 -2.84 -2.91 2.62
N LYS A 76 -3.61 -2.25 1.75
CA LYS A 76 -4.00 -0.84 1.94
C LYS A 76 -4.69 -0.61 3.28
N GLY A 77 -5.59 -1.50 3.67
CA GLY A 77 -6.27 -1.35 4.94
C GLY A 77 -5.34 -1.55 6.15
N ILE A 78 -4.26 -2.34 6.04
CA ILE A 78 -3.21 -2.38 7.09
C ILE A 78 -2.50 -1.03 7.18
N VAL A 79 -2.12 -0.44 6.04
CA VAL A 79 -1.51 0.90 6.00
C VAL A 79 -2.43 1.93 6.66
N GLU A 80 -3.73 1.91 6.35
CA GLU A 80 -4.73 2.79 6.96
C GLU A 80 -4.88 2.56 8.46
N LYS A 81 -4.90 1.30 8.91
CA LYS A 81 -4.97 0.94 10.32
C LYS A 81 -3.75 1.47 11.08
N ILE A 82 -2.55 1.35 10.52
CA ILE A 82 -1.31 1.91 11.11
C ILE A 82 -1.42 3.43 11.24
N ARG A 83 -1.85 4.11 10.17
CA ARG A 83 -2.04 5.57 10.17
C ARG A 83 -3.10 6.01 11.20
N CYS A 84 -4.15 5.23 11.39
CA CYS A 84 -5.24 5.52 12.32
C CYS A 84 -4.81 5.33 13.79
N VAL A 85 -4.21 4.17 14.11
CA VAL A 85 -3.82 3.84 15.48
C VAL A 85 -2.68 4.76 15.94
N CYS A 86 -1.69 5.01 15.09
CA CYS A 86 -0.44 5.66 15.47
C CYS A 86 -0.27 7.06 14.84
N GLY A 87 -1.36 7.68 14.38
CA GLY A 87 -1.29 8.97 13.69
C GLY A 87 -0.64 10.08 14.51
N VAL A 88 -0.80 10.06 15.84
CA VAL A 88 -0.22 11.05 16.75
C VAL A 88 1.30 10.89 16.82
N GLU A 89 1.79 9.68 17.10
CA GLU A 89 3.22 9.38 17.20
C GLU A 89 3.93 9.65 15.87
N LEU A 90 3.31 9.23 14.78
CA LEU A 90 3.84 9.45 13.44
C LEU A 90 3.90 10.95 13.08
N ALA A 91 2.90 11.75 13.49
CA ALA A 91 2.91 13.19 13.27
C ALA A 91 4.00 13.90 14.09
N GLN A 92 4.22 13.46 15.33
CA GLN A 92 5.26 14.02 16.20
C GLN A 92 6.68 13.74 15.69
N ALA A 93 6.89 12.59 15.03
CA ALA A 93 8.18 12.21 14.46
C ALA A 93 8.72 13.18 13.39
N SER A 94 7.87 14.07 12.84
CA SER A 94 8.26 15.12 11.89
C SER A 94 9.10 14.57 10.71
N LEU A 95 8.75 13.38 10.23
CA LEU A 95 9.42 12.73 9.12
C LEU A 95 9.04 13.42 7.81
N SER A 96 10.00 13.51 6.87
CA SER A 96 9.66 13.92 5.50
C SER A 96 8.73 12.90 4.87
N ARG A 97 7.86 13.32 3.94
CA ARG A 97 6.86 12.43 3.32
C ARG A 97 7.46 11.14 2.73
N PRO A 98 8.62 11.15 2.03
CA PRO A 98 9.23 9.92 1.53
C PRO A 98 9.63 8.96 2.65
N VAL A 99 10.29 9.48 3.70
CA VAL A 99 10.73 8.68 4.85
C VAL A 99 9.54 8.14 5.64
N PHE A 100 8.50 8.96 5.80
CA PHE A 100 7.24 8.53 6.41
C PHE A 100 6.58 7.39 5.62
N ASN A 101 6.48 7.53 4.29
CA ASN A 101 5.83 6.52 3.46
C ASN A 101 6.62 5.21 3.46
N GLU A 102 7.96 5.27 3.39
CA GLU A 102 8.83 4.10 3.52
C GLU A 102 8.69 3.45 4.90
N PHE A 103 8.69 4.24 5.98
CA PHE A 103 8.51 3.75 7.35
C PHE A 103 7.20 2.98 7.52
N VAL A 104 6.09 3.57 7.06
CA VAL A 104 4.76 2.94 7.11
C VAL A 104 4.72 1.70 6.23
N SER A 105 5.37 1.72 5.05
CA SER A 105 5.47 0.57 4.17
C SER A 105 6.14 -0.62 4.86
N GLN A 106 7.29 -0.40 5.49
CA GLN A 106 8.02 -1.46 6.21
C GLN A 106 7.21 -2.03 7.38
N LEU A 107 6.49 -1.18 8.12
CA LEU A 107 5.60 -1.67 9.17
C LEU A 107 4.42 -2.46 8.62
N ALA A 108 3.81 -2.01 7.52
CA ALA A 108 2.73 -2.74 6.87
C ALA A 108 3.18 -4.13 6.40
N LEU A 109 4.42 -4.25 5.90
CA LEU A 109 5.03 -5.53 5.55
C LEU A 109 5.20 -6.45 6.78
N GLU A 110 5.70 -5.93 7.90
CA GLU A 110 5.86 -6.68 9.16
C GLU A 110 4.51 -7.21 9.66
N PHE A 111 3.49 -6.35 9.69
CA PHE A 111 2.17 -6.68 10.25
C PHE A 111 1.23 -7.41 9.27
N GLN A 112 1.59 -7.53 7.98
CA GLN A 112 0.79 -8.25 6.98
C GLN A 112 0.45 -9.68 7.41
N LYS A 113 1.38 -10.37 8.08
CA LYS A 113 1.21 -11.76 8.53
C LYS A 113 0.50 -11.88 9.87
N GLU A 114 0.40 -10.79 10.61
CA GLU A 114 -0.19 -10.74 11.95
C GLU A 114 -1.62 -10.21 11.93
N ALA A 115 -1.95 -9.40 10.91
CA ALA A 115 -3.26 -8.83 10.73
C ALA A 115 -4.33 -9.90 10.52
N ARG A 116 -5.46 -9.73 11.21
CA ARG A 116 -6.67 -10.51 11.01
C ARG A 116 -7.64 -9.71 10.17
N PHE A 117 -8.20 -10.38 9.18
CA PHE A 117 -9.16 -9.78 8.24
C PHE A 117 -10.53 -10.34 8.52
N ILE A 118 -11.49 -9.47 8.83
CA ILE A 118 -12.86 -9.83 9.15
C ILE A 118 -13.74 -9.16 8.11
N VAL A 119 -14.54 -9.91 7.37
CA VAL A 119 -15.57 -9.33 6.51
C VAL A 119 -16.88 -9.43 7.26
N ASP A 120 -17.53 -8.29 7.50
CA ASP A 120 -18.80 -8.26 8.23
C ASP A 120 -19.98 -8.67 7.33
N GLY A 121 -21.19 -8.74 7.92
CA GLY A 121 -22.41 -9.10 7.20
C GLY A 121 -22.85 -8.11 6.11
N SER A 122 -22.22 -6.93 6.04
CA SER A 122 -22.44 -5.93 4.99
C SER A 122 -21.39 -5.98 3.87
N GLY A 123 -20.39 -6.85 4.00
CA GLY A 123 -19.28 -6.97 3.03
C GLY A 123 -18.16 -5.97 3.26
N VAL A 124 -18.14 -5.26 4.39
CA VAL A 124 -17.06 -4.33 4.74
C VAL A 124 -15.89 -5.10 5.33
N LEU A 125 -14.68 -4.80 4.84
CA LEU A 125 -13.43 -5.38 5.33
C LEU A 125 -12.97 -4.64 6.59
N GLY A 126 -13.08 -5.30 7.74
CA GLY A 126 -12.44 -4.93 9.00
C GLY A 126 -11.04 -5.54 9.12
N ILE A 127 -10.13 -4.78 9.73
CA ILE A 127 -8.75 -5.18 9.96
C ILE A 127 -8.42 -5.02 11.43
N ASP A 128 -8.02 -6.12 12.04
CA ASP A 128 -7.63 -6.20 13.43
C ASP A 128 -6.13 -6.50 13.51
N VAL A 129 -5.43 -5.67 14.28
CA VAL A 129 -3.99 -5.76 14.56
C VAL A 129 -3.82 -5.50 16.05
N ASP A 130 -2.83 -6.16 16.66
CA ASP A 130 -2.47 -5.89 18.05
C ASP A 130 -1.90 -4.47 18.16
N GLU A 131 -2.73 -3.54 18.65
CA GLU A 131 -2.40 -2.12 18.72
C GLU A 131 -1.28 -1.84 19.71
N GLU A 132 -1.19 -2.59 20.81
CA GLU A 132 -0.11 -2.43 21.79
C GLU A 132 1.23 -2.83 21.18
N LYS A 133 1.25 -3.98 20.50
CA LYS A 133 2.44 -4.44 19.77
C LYS A 133 2.83 -3.48 18.65
N LEU A 134 1.86 -2.95 17.91
CA LEU A 134 2.09 -1.98 16.85
C LEU A 134 2.72 -0.69 17.38
N ARG A 135 2.16 -0.11 18.46
CA ARG A 135 2.70 1.10 19.08
C ARG A 135 4.11 0.88 19.63
N ALA A 136 4.35 -0.24 20.30
CA ALA A 136 5.68 -0.59 20.81
C ALA A 136 6.71 -0.67 19.68
N ARG A 137 6.35 -1.33 18.56
CA ARG A 137 7.24 -1.46 17.40
C ARG A 137 7.53 -0.14 16.70
N ILE A 138 6.55 0.77 16.64
CA ILE A 138 6.76 2.12 16.11
C ILE A 138 7.70 2.92 16.99
N ALA A 139 7.53 2.88 18.32
CA ALA A 139 8.40 3.59 19.25
C ALA A 139 9.86 3.12 19.12
N GLU A 140 10.08 1.81 19.00
CA GLU A 140 11.40 1.21 18.76
C GLU A 140 12.04 1.75 17.47
N LYS A 141 11.37 1.60 16.31
CA LYS A 141 11.92 2.05 15.03
C LYS A 141 12.11 3.57 14.96
N LEU A 142 11.25 4.37 15.60
CA LEU A 142 11.43 5.82 15.67
C LEU A 142 12.67 6.19 16.50
N GLY A 143 12.97 5.44 17.56
CA GLY A 143 14.20 5.57 18.32
C GLY A 143 15.44 5.32 17.45
N GLU A 144 15.45 4.22 16.68
CA GLU A 144 16.54 3.89 15.75
C GLU A 144 16.81 5.03 14.74
N ILE A 145 15.74 5.63 14.18
CA ILE A 145 15.85 6.74 13.22
C ILE A 145 16.44 8.00 13.88
N GLN A 146 16.11 8.28 15.14
CA GLN A 146 16.62 9.44 15.86
C GLN A 146 18.09 9.28 16.26
N GLU A 147 18.51 8.07 16.62
CA GLU A 147 19.93 7.78 16.91
C GLU A 147 20.80 7.91 15.66
N MET A 148 20.35 7.39 14.51
CA MET A 148 21.06 7.53 13.22
C MET A 148 21.22 8.98 12.77
N ARG A 149 20.34 9.90 13.18
CA ARG A 149 20.43 11.34 12.87
C ARG A 149 21.35 12.11 13.82
N SER A 150 21.71 11.50 14.96
CA SER A 150 22.53 12.12 16.01
C SER A 150 23.99 11.69 15.94
N THR A 151 24.35 10.84 14.96
CA THR A 151 25.72 10.37 14.69
C THR A 151 26.24 11.00 13.40
#